data_AF-A0A6A6WXV6-F1
#
_entry.id   AF-A0A6A6WXV6-F1
#
_cell.length_a   1.000
_cell.length_b   1.000
_cell.length_c   1.000
_cell.angle_alpha   90.00
_cell.angle_beta   90.00
_cell.angle_gamma   90.00
#
_symmetry.space_group_name_H-M   'P 1'
#
loop_
_entity.id
_entity.type
_entity.pdbx_description
1 polymer ?
#
loop_
_entity_poly.entity_id
_entity_poly.type
_entity_poly.pdbx_seq_one_letter_code
_entity_poly.pdbx_strand_id
1 'polypeptide(L)'
;MKTVISNITGVVPGAFILTDQETPLTQTLTPTPTPLNPSAYPSIPFPWNLVYILVPLSLVYTSTILRTLRNHTRRMLHAESSAALAATQRQNLWRAWETNNWRVLFGLSELWATGQLPWGPWDASSLQAWPDDFSLKRLCRAGIVPLYIQDGAFGTRLFPGRERWTWDGEGLRARLHIQSKRRAYFDFVMPWRPQSGRNYPRAEFLKALEYGAEGAGYAVTVWVSERNGGGLGSLQLPPVPVPWPVEYGATSKFKLLLPLKRDRVIREATLGVDMHLDNYMRDRNCPLLAHSQVVVVRIEAMFLTEVRLDQFVARIAFATGLCDKFSETSIKALTREWLAENDLGHLPGIQQYLWAPNEREPAEPVQDLQQIENDEFSDDFEIVENVRSNRKFGDPTNSRGFDSLGELW
;
A
#
# COMPACT_ATOMS: atom_id res chain seq x y z
N MET A 1 -5.13 27.40 -31.29
CA MET A 1 -6.60 27.23 -31.27
C MET A 1 -7.15 27.98 -30.07
N LYS A 2 -8.19 28.79 -30.29
CA LYS A 2 -8.65 29.85 -29.39
C LYS A 2 -9.36 29.30 -28.15
N THR A 3 -8.95 29.85 -27.01
CA THR A 3 -9.56 29.78 -25.68
C THR A 3 -11.00 30.32 -25.72
N VAL A 4 -11.96 29.57 -25.18
CA VAL A 4 -13.32 30.05 -24.88
C VAL A 4 -13.51 29.93 -23.37
N ILE A 5 -13.45 31.08 -22.70
CA ILE A 5 -13.83 31.26 -21.30
C ILE A 5 -15.26 31.81 -21.33
N SER A 6 -16.23 31.04 -20.86
CA SER A 6 -17.59 31.51 -20.65
C SER A 6 -17.69 32.15 -19.26
N ASN A 7 -17.88 33.46 -19.26
CA ASN A 7 -18.32 34.26 -18.13
C ASN A 7 -19.75 33.86 -17.74
N ILE A 8 -19.97 33.53 -16.46
CA ILE A 8 -21.29 33.59 -15.84
C ILE A 8 -21.21 34.61 -14.70
N THR A 9 -21.68 35.81 -15.02
CA THR A 9 -22.06 36.87 -14.08
C THR A 9 -23.41 36.53 -13.46
N GLY A 10 -23.44 36.34 -12.15
CA GLY A 10 -24.67 36.23 -11.36
C GLY A 10 -24.50 37.01 -10.06
N VAL A 11 -24.88 38.29 -10.11
CA VAL A 11 -24.99 39.19 -8.96
C VAL A 11 -26.39 39.02 -8.37
N VAL A 12 -26.49 38.63 -7.09
CA VAL A 12 -27.57 39.07 -6.20
C VAL A 12 -27.00 39.25 -4.78
N PRO A 13 -27.10 40.44 -4.17
CA PRO A 13 -26.67 40.70 -2.81
C PRO A 13 -27.82 40.38 -1.82
N GLY A 14 -27.64 39.37 -0.98
CA GLY A 14 -28.51 39.10 0.15
C GLY A 14 -27.96 39.76 1.42
N ALA A 15 -28.32 41.01 1.66
CA ALA A 15 -28.08 41.69 2.92
C ALA A 15 -28.94 41.05 4.01
N PHE A 16 -28.30 40.50 5.05
CA PHE A 16 -28.99 40.12 6.28
C PHE A 16 -29.41 41.38 7.02
N ILE A 17 -30.72 41.60 7.09
CA ILE A 17 -31.36 42.62 7.92
C ILE A 17 -31.22 42.15 9.38
N LEU A 18 -30.43 42.88 10.16
CA LEU A 18 -30.52 42.89 11.62
C LEU A 18 -31.88 43.46 11.99
N THR A 19 -32.80 42.61 12.43
CA THR A 19 -33.98 43.04 13.18
C THR A 19 -33.54 43.41 14.59
N ASP A 20 -33.37 44.70 14.81
CA ASP A 20 -33.42 45.32 16.14
C ASP A 20 -34.83 45.07 16.72
N GLN A 21 -34.91 44.12 17.66
CA GLN A 21 -36.10 43.94 18.47
C GLN A 21 -35.97 44.85 19.69
N GLU A 22 -36.52 46.06 19.57
CA GLU A 22 -36.68 47.01 20.67
C GLU A 22 -37.52 46.37 21.78
N THR A 23 -36.86 45.97 22.87
CA THR A 23 -37.53 45.63 24.13
C THR A 23 -38.16 46.90 24.73
N PRO A 24 -39.40 46.85 25.23
CA PRO A 24 -40.07 48.01 25.78
C PRO A 24 -39.36 48.55 27.02
N LEU A 25 -39.10 49.86 27.00
CA LEU A 25 -38.71 50.69 28.12
C LEU A 25 -39.62 50.43 29.32
N THR A 26 -39.15 49.60 30.25
CA THR A 26 -39.71 49.53 31.59
C THR A 26 -39.30 50.82 32.30
N GLN A 27 -40.27 51.67 32.59
CA GLN A 27 -40.09 52.89 33.37
C GLN A 27 -39.57 52.52 34.75
N THR A 28 -38.26 52.64 34.93
CA THR A 28 -37.61 52.56 36.23
C THR A 28 -37.97 53.84 36.99
N LEU A 29 -38.96 53.73 37.88
CA LEU A 29 -39.23 54.72 38.91
C LEU A 29 -37.93 55.02 39.65
N THR A 30 -37.45 56.26 39.54
CA THR A 30 -36.30 56.78 40.29
C THR A 30 -36.65 56.76 41.77
N PRO A 31 -36.06 55.89 42.61
CA PRO A 31 -36.20 56.03 44.04
C PRO A 31 -35.43 57.28 44.46
N THR A 32 -36.12 58.19 45.13
CA THR A 32 -35.54 59.35 45.81
C THR A 32 -34.32 58.91 46.63
N PRO A 33 -33.14 59.53 46.46
CA PRO A 33 -31.95 59.15 47.22
C PRO A 33 -32.21 59.46 48.69
N THR A 34 -32.51 58.42 49.45
CA THR A 34 -32.52 58.49 50.90
C THR A 34 -31.05 58.65 51.31
N PRO A 35 -30.68 59.63 52.14
CA PRO A 35 -29.30 59.83 52.55
C PRO A 35 -28.77 58.53 53.17
N LEU A 36 -27.81 57.90 52.49
CA LEU A 36 -27.09 56.74 53.00
C LEU A 36 -26.40 57.16 54.28
N ASN A 37 -26.96 56.73 55.40
CA ASN A 37 -26.36 56.86 56.71
C ASN A 37 -25.06 56.02 56.70
N PRO A 38 -23.86 56.64 56.76
CA PRO A 38 -22.58 55.94 56.59
C PRO A 38 -22.19 55.05 57.78
N SER A 39 -23.10 54.82 58.74
CA SER A 39 -22.79 54.22 60.04
C SER A 39 -23.26 52.78 60.23
N ALA A 40 -23.84 52.12 59.21
CA ALA A 40 -24.37 50.77 59.37
C ALA A 40 -24.13 49.86 58.15
N TYR A 41 -22.87 49.71 57.72
CA TYR A 41 -22.49 48.50 57.01
C TYR A 41 -22.15 47.44 58.06
N PRO A 42 -22.98 46.40 58.25
CA PRO A 42 -22.56 45.26 59.06
C PRO A 42 -21.29 44.72 58.41
N SER A 43 -20.20 44.67 59.17
CA SER A 43 -18.98 44.02 58.74
C SER A 43 -19.34 42.58 58.38
N ILE A 44 -19.54 42.29 57.09
CA ILE A 44 -19.79 40.93 56.63
C ILE A 44 -18.54 40.14 57.05
N PRO A 45 -18.65 39.17 57.98
CA PRO A 45 -17.49 38.43 58.43
C PRO A 45 -16.88 37.75 57.21
N PHE A 46 -15.61 38.05 56.96
CA PHE A 46 -14.89 37.46 55.85
C PHE A 46 -14.99 35.93 55.98
N PRO A 47 -15.51 35.21 54.99
CA PRO A 47 -15.84 33.79 55.14
C PRO A 47 -14.57 32.95 55.07
N TRP A 48 -13.79 32.94 56.16
CA TRP A 48 -12.55 32.17 56.30
C TRP A 48 -12.72 30.69 55.94
N ASN A 49 -13.92 30.14 56.19
CA ASN A 49 -14.27 28.77 55.82
C ASN A 49 -14.18 28.52 54.30
N LEU A 50 -14.53 29.49 53.45
CA LEU A 50 -14.36 29.37 52.00
C LEU A 50 -12.87 29.38 51.61
N VAL A 51 -12.05 30.18 52.30
CA VAL A 51 -10.59 30.18 52.06
C VAL A 51 -9.98 28.82 52.38
N TYR A 52 -10.35 28.22 53.51
CA TYR A 52 -9.84 26.90 53.92
C TYR A 52 -10.22 25.76 52.96
N ILE A 53 -11.29 25.92 52.17
CA ILE A 53 -11.72 24.92 51.18
C ILE A 53 -11.12 25.23 49.79
N LEU A 54 -11.13 26.50 49.39
CA LEU A 54 -10.68 26.91 48.06
C LEU A 54 -9.16 26.79 47.89
N VAL A 55 -8.37 27.07 48.92
CA VAL A 55 -6.91 26.93 48.87
C VAL A 55 -6.48 25.48 48.56
N PRO A 56 -6.86 24.43 49.31
CA PRO A 56 -6.48 23.07 48.97
C PRO A 56 -7.06 22.61 47.63
N LEU A 57 -8.26 23.03 47.26
CA LEU A 57 -8.87 22.67 45.97
C LEU A 57 -8.11 23.30 44.80
N SER A 58 -7.68 24.56 44.92
CA SER A 58 -6.80 25.21 43.94
C SER A 58 -5.41 24.55 43.87
N LEU A 59 -4.86 24.07 44.99
CA LEU A 59 -3.58 23.33 45.01
C LEU A 59 -3.71 21.97 44.32
N VAL A 60 -4.81 21.24 44.54
CA VAL A 60 -5.09 19.98 43.85
C VAL A 60 -5.28 20.20 42.36
N TYR A 61 -6.06 21.22 41.97
CA TYR A 61 -6.32 21.56 40.58
C TYR A 61 -5.05 22.02 39.83
N THR A 62 -4.23 22.87 40.46
CA THR A 62 -2.93 23.26 39.88
C THR A 62 -1.97 22.08 39.79
N SER A 63 -1.96 21.18 40.78
CA SER A 63 -1.15 19.95 40.74
C SER A 63 -1.58 19.00 39.61
N THR A 64 -2.88 18.80 39.38
CA THR A 64 -3.37 17.95 38.28
C THR A 64 -3.03 18.55 36.91
N ILE A 65 -3.19 19.87 36.72
CA ILE A 65 -2.78 20.56 35.50
C ILE A 65 -1.27 20.44 35.28
N LEU A 66 -0.45 20.68 36.31
CA LEU A 66 1.00 20.56 36.19
C LEU A 66 1.41 19.12 35.85
N ARG A 67 0.73 18.12 36.41
CA ARG A 67 0.96 16.70 36.10
C ARG A 67 0.56 16.35 34.67
N THR A 68 -0.59 16.83 34.18
CA THR A 68 -1.02 16.57 32.80
C THR A 68 -0.11 17.26 31.80
N LEU A 69 0.28 18.52 32.05
CA LEU A 69 1.26 19.25 31.24
C LEU A 69 2.60 18.51 31.22
N ARG A 70 3.15 18.12 32.39
CA ARG A 70 4.42 17.37 32.46
C ARG A 70 4.35 16.03 31.70
N ASN A 71 3.25 15.30 31.83
CA ASN A 71 3.04 14.05 31.11
C ASN A 71 2.92 14.28 29.60
N HIS A 72 2.24 15.35 29.18
CA HIS A 72 2.12 15.72 27.78
C HIS A 72 3.49 16.12 27.20
N THR A 73 4.25 16.99 27.87
CA THR A 73 5.61 17.37 27.45
C THR A 73 6.54 16.16 27.38
N ARG A 74 6.48 15.24 28.35
CA ARG A 74 7.25 13.98 28.30
C ARG A 74 6.87 13.13 27.09
N ARG A 75 5.57 12.96 26.82
CA ARG A 75 5.11 12.21 25.64
C ARG A 75 5.56 12.87 24.35
N MET A 76 5.52 14.20 24.27
CA MET A 76 5.99 14.95 23.11
C MET A 76 7.51 14.79 22.91
N LEU A 77 8.32 14.92 23.97
CA LEU A 77 9.77 14.72 23.91
C LEU A 77 10.14 13.25 23.56
N HIS A 78 9.43 12.28 24.11
CA HIS A 78 9.61 10.88 23.74
C HIS A 78 9.18 10.61 22.29
N ALA A 79 8.07 11.20 21.84
CA ALA A 79 7.62 11.10 20.46
C ALA A 79 8.64 11.73 19.50
N GLU A 80 9.17 12.91 19.83
CA GLU A 80 10.17 13.62 19.03
C GLU A 80 11.50 12.87 18.96
N SER A 81 12.03 12.41 20.09
CA SER A 81 13.24 11.58 20.11
C SER A 81 13.05 10.25 19.37
N SER A 82 11.89 9.60 19.51
CA SER A 82 11.56 8.38 18.75
C SER A 82 11.41 8.66 17.25
N ALA A 83 10.86 9.81 16.87
CA ALA A 83 10.71 10.22 15.48
C ALA A 83 12.07 10.58 14.84
N ALA A 84 12.96 11.23 15.59
CA ALA A 84 14.32 11.51 15.15
C ALA A 84 15.12 10.22 14.94
N LEU A 85 15.07 9.29 15.90
CA LEU A 85 15.69 7.96 15.77
C LEU A 85 15.09 7.19 14.59
N ALA A 86 13.77 7.20 14.43
CA ALA A 86 13.10 6.56 13.29
C ALA A 86 13.48 7.21 11.95
N ALA A 87 13.68 8.52 11.91
CA ALA A 87 14.14 9.24 10.72
C ALA A 87 15.59 8.85 10.36
N THR A 88 16.49 8.80 11.34
CA THR A 88 17.88 8.33 11.12
C THR A 88 17.91 6.87 10.69
N GLN A 89 17.14 6.00 11.35
CA GLN A 89 17.01 4.59 10.96
C GLN A 89 16.45 4.46 9.54
N ARG A 90 15.43 5.25 9.19
CA ARG A 90 14.87 5.29 7.83
C ARG A 90 15.91 5.75 6.81
N GLN A 91 16.72 6.75 7.13
CA GLN A 91 17.80 7.22 6.25
C GLN A 91 18.91 6.18 6.09
N ASN A 92 19.20 5.39 7.11
CA ASN A 92 20.17 4.29 6.98
C ASN A 92 19.58 3.14 6.15
N LEU A 93 18.34 2.72 6.46
CA LEU A 93 17.60 1.71 5.70
C LEU A 93 17.45 2.08 4.23
N TRP A 94 17.33 3.37 3.93
CA TRP A 94 17.32 3.87 2.57
C TRP A 94 18.55 3.46 1.77
N ARG A 95 19.75 3.59 2.34
CA ARG A 95 21.01 3.28 1.67
C ARG A 95 21.07 1.81 1.21
N ALA A 96 20.36 0.91 1.90
CA ALA A 96 20.22 -0.47 1.45
C ALA A 96 19.68 -0.55 0.01
N TRP A 97 18.74 0.32 -0.34
CA TRP A 97 18.03 0.31 -1.62
C TRP A 97 18.74 1.10 -2.73
N GLU A 98 19.88 1.73 -2.43
CA GLU A 98 20.76 2.41 -3.40
C GLU A 98 21.68 1.43 -4.17
N THR A 99 21.39 0.14 -4.09
CA THR A 99 22.15 -0.88 -4.82
C THR A 99 22.00 -0.75 -6.32
N ASN A 100 23.08 -1.00 -7.06
CA ASN A 100 23.06 -1.14 -8.53
C ASN A 100 23.01 -2.61 -8.98
N ASN A 101 22.91 -3.55 -8.04
CA ASN A 101 22.94 -4.98 -8.31
C ASN A 101 21.54 -5.59 -8.17
N TRP A 102 21.02 -6.15 -9.27
CA TRP A 102 19.71 -6.81 -9.29
C TRP A 102 19.59 -7.96 -8.28
N ARG A 103 20.66 -8.73 -8.04
CA ARG A 103 20.63 -9.83 -7.06
C ARG A 103 20.42 -9.32 -5.64
N VAL A 104 21.11 -8.23 -5.30
CA VAL A 104 20.94 -7.55 -4.02
C VAL A 104 19.52 -7.02 -3.89
N LEU A 105 18.99 -6.38 -4.95
CA LEU A 105 17.61 -5.88 -4.96
C LEU A 105 16.58 -7.00 -4.75
N PHE A 106 16.77 -8.17 -5.37
CA PHE A 106 15.89 -9.33 -5.16
C PHE A 106 15.92 -9.82 -3.71
N GLY A 107 17.10 -9.93 -3.10
CA GLY A 107 17.21 -10.31 -1.69
C GLY A 107 16.61 -9.26 -0.75
N LEU A 108 16.79 -7.96 -1.01
CA LEU A 108 16.13 -6.90 -0.25
C LEU A 108 14.61 -6.92 -0.40
N SER A 109 14.12 -7.24 -1.60
CA SER A 109 12.70 -7.37 -1.90
C SER A 109 12.10 -8.60 -1.18
N GLU A 110 12.82 -9.72 -1.13
CA GLU A 110 12.46 -10.89 -0.34
C GLU A 110 12.34 -10.54 1.15
N LEU A 111 13.36 -9.88 1.72
CA LEU A 111 13.33 -9.41 3.11
C LEU A 111 12.18 -8.44 3.38
N TRP A 112 11.86 -7.57 2.43
CA TRP A 112 10.80 -6.58 2.56
C TRP A 112 9.41 -7.20 2.50
N ALA A 113 9.17 -8.08 1.52
CA ALA A 113 7.90 -8.79 1.36
C ALA A 113 7.59 -9.70 2.57
N THR A 114 8.63 -10.30 3.16
CA THR A 114 8.52 -11.18 4.35
C THR A 114 8.47 -10.44 5.68
N GLY A 115 8.51 -9.09 5.68
CA GLY A 115 8.47 -8.27 6.89
C GLY A 115 9.74 -8.31 7.74
N GLN A 116 10.82 -8.92 7.24
CA GLN A 116 12.13 -8.95 7.92
C GLN A 116 12.86 -7.61 7.81
N LEU A 117 12.61 -6.86 6.73
CA LEU A 117 13.03 -5.46 6.62
C LEU A 117 11.87 -4.56 7.09
N PRO A 118 12.09 -3.58 7.97
CA PRO A 118 11.02 -2.72 8.48
C PRO A 118 10.65 -1.56 7.54
N TRP A 119 11.44 -1.33 6.49
CA TRP A 119 11.18 -0.26 5.52
C TRP A 119 11.65 -0.64 4.11
N GLY A 120 10.85 -0.27 3.11
CA GLY A 120 11.19 -0.37 1.69
C GLY A 120 10.62 0.78 0.86
N PRO A 121 10.99 0.85 -0.43
CA PRO A 121 10.70 2.01 -1.27
C PRO A 121 9.29 1.97 -1.88
N TRP A 122 8.57 0.87 -1.72
CA TRP A 122 7.12 0.74 -1.99
C TRP A 122 6.38 0.21 -0.76
N ASP A 123 5.06 0.27 -0.77
CA ASP A 123 4.24 -0.25 0.32
C ASP A 123 4.10 -1.79 0.25
N ALA A 124 4.70 -2.51 1.19
CA ALA A 124 4.56 -3.97 1.32
C ALA A 124 3.45 -4.39 2.30
N SER A 125 2.59 -3.47 2.76
CA SER A 125 1.54 -3.79 3.73
C SER A 125 0.64 -4.95 3.26
N SER A 126 0.38 -5.04 1.96
CA SER A 126 -0.35 -6.17 1.37
C SER A 126 0.47 -7.47 1.31
N LEU A 127 1.75 -7.37 0.97
CA LEU A 127 2.66 -8.52 0.86
C LEU A 127 2.92 -9.17 2.24
N GLN A 128 3.10 -8.34 3.27
CA GLN A 128 3.39 -8.78 4.65
C GLN A 128 2.17 -9.36 5.36
N ALA A 129 0.96 -9.03 4.89
CA ALA A 129 -0.28 -9.62 5.40
C ALA A 129 -0.51 -11.05 4.87
N TRP A 130 0.32 -11.51 3.92
CA TRP A 130 0.16 -12.79 3.26
C TRP A 130 0.63 -13.94 4.16
N PRO A 131 -0.18 -15.00 4.37
CA PRO A 131 0.09 -16.02 5.39
C PRO A 131 1.23 -16.98 5.04
N ASP A 132 1.53 -17.14 3.75
CA ASP A 132 2.57 -18.03 3.25
C ASP A 132 3.51 -17.26 2.32
N ASP A 133 4.75 -17.09 2.75
CA ASP A 133 5.74 -16.31 2.03
C ASP A 133 6.57 -17.13 1.03
N PHE A 134 6.33 -18.44 0.91
CA PHE A 134 7.15 -19.33 0.09
C PHE A 134 7.13 -18.95 -1.39
N SER A 135 5.93 -18.74 -1.96
CA SER A 135 5.80 -18.32 -3.36
C SER A 135 6.42 -16.96 -3.61
N LEU A 136 6.26 -16.00 -2.68
CA LEU A 136 6.85 -14.67 -2.80
C LEU A 136 8.39 -14.72 -2.76
N LYS A 137 8.98 -15.51 -1.85
CA LYS A 137 10.43 -15.77 -1.80
C LYS A 137 10.92 -16.36 -3.12
N ARG A 138 10.23 -17.38 -3.63
CA ARG A 138 10.54 -18.03 -4.91
C ARG A 138 10.47 -17.08 -6.09
N LEU A 139 9.48 -16.20 -6.15
CA LEU A 139 9.36 -15.16 -7.18
C LEU A 139 10.52 -14.16 -7.12
N CYS A 140 10.88 -13.68 -5.93
CA CYS A 140 12.06 -12.83 -5.75
C CYS A 140 13.33 -13.49 -6.30
N ARG A 141 13.53 -14.78 -6.03
CA ARG A 141 14.68 -15.57 -6.51
C ARG A 141 14.66 -15.81 -8.02
N ALA A 142 13.47 -15.92 -8.62
CA ALA A 142 13.27 -15.93 -10.08
C ALA A 142 13.53 -14.55 -10.73
N GLY A 143 13.78 -13.52 -9.93
CA GLY A 143 14.02 -12.16 -10.39
C GLY A 143 12.75 -11.35 -10.67
N ILE A 144 11.65 -11.70 -10.00
CA ILE A 144 10.38 -10.99 -10.00
C ILE A 144 10.25 -10.26 -8.65
N VAL A 145 10.06 -8.94 -8.67
CA VAL A 145 9.90 -8.12 -7.47
C VAL A 145 8.40 -7.87 -7.23
N PRO A 146 7.80 -8.44 -6.18
CA PRO A 146 6.41 -8.18 -5.82
C PRO A 146 6.24 -6.71 -5.42
N LEU A 147 5.27 -6.02 -6.03
CA LEU A 147 4.94 -4.64 -5.70
C LEU A 147 3.70 -4.57 -4.81
N TYR A 148 2.66 -5.33 -5.17
CA TYR A 148 1.39 -5.32 -4.46
C TYR A 148 0.60 -6.59 -4.72
N ILE A 149 -0.10 -7.10 -3.70
CA ILE A 149 -1.05 -8.21 -3.84
C ILE A 149 -2.39 -7.86 -3.22
N GLN A 150 -3.49 -8.34 -3.79
CA GLN A 150 -4.81 -8.23 -3.20
C GLN A 150 -5.53 -9.56 -3.34
N ASP A 151 -6.04 -10.06 -2.23
CA ASP A 151 -7.00 -11.16 -2.22
C ASP A 151 -8.31 -10.77 -2.88
N GLY A 152 -8.81 -11.67 -3.72
CA GLY A 152 -10.21 -11.70 -4.06
C GLY A 152 -10.99 -12.22 -2.87
N ALA A 153 -11.98 -11.49 -2.39
CA ALA A 153 -12.80 -11.94 -1.27
C ALA A 153 -14.02 -11.04 -1.11
N PHE A 154 -15.05 -11.61 -0.46
CA PHE A 154 -16.08 -10.83 0.20
C PHE A 154 -15.67 -10.57 1.65
N GLY A 155 -15.64 -9.32 2.06
CA GLY A 155 -15.23 -9.00 3.43
C GLY A 155 -15.75 -7.66 3.90
N THR A 156 -15.77 -7.49 5.22
CA THR A 156 -15.99 -6.20 5.85
C THR A 156 -14.70 -5.70 6.47
N ARG A 157 -14.17 -4.58 5.99
CA ARG A 157 -12.94 -3.96 6.47
C ARG A 157 -13.14 -2.51 6.88
N LEU A 158 -12.19 -1.98 7.63
CA LEU A 158 -12.06 -0.54 7.85
C LEU A 158 -11.41 0.08 6.61
N PHE A 159 -11.91 1.24 6.16
CA PHE A 159 -11.33 1.94 5.02
C PHE A 159 -9.94 2.48 5.38
N PRO A 160 -8.88 2.08 4.66
CA PRO A 160 -7.53 2.62 4.88
C PRO A 160 -7.41 3.94 4.10
N GLY A 161 -7.88 5.06 4.64
CA GLY A 161 -7.78 6.34 3.93
C GLY A 161 -8.56 7.48 4.57
N ARG A 162 -7.98 8.68 4.52
CA ARG A 162 -8.35 9.92 5.26
C ARG A 162 -9.85 10.03 5.58
N GLU A 163 -10.14 10.04 6.87
CA GLU A 163 -11.34 10.62 7.46
C GLU A 163 -11.47 12.09 7.02
N ARG A 164 -12.00 12.36 5.83
CA ARG A 164 -12.23 13.73 5.38
C ARG A 164 -13.60 14.19 5.87
N TRP A 165 -13.56 14.96 6.96
CA TRP A 165 -14.62 15.90 7.37
C TRP A 165 -14.74 17.01 6.32
N THR A 166 -15.90 17.64 6.12
CA THR A 166 -16.38 18.81 6.88
C THR A 166 -17.91 18.88 6.82
N TRP A 167 -18.60 19.41 7.83
CA TRP A 167 -18.80 20.83 8.13
C TRP A 167 -18.50 21.07 9.66
N ASP A 168 -17.84 22.18 10.03
CA ASP A 168 -17.75 22.72 11.43
C ASP A 168 -16.84 22.08 12.50
N GLY A 169 -15.55 21.88 12.20
CA GLY A 169 -14.48 22.18 13.18
C GLY A 169 -14.09 21.13 14.24
N GLU A 170 -14.99 20.35 14.82
CA GLU A 170 -14.65 19.37 15.89
C GLU A 170 -15.40 18.04 15.75
N GLY A 171 -15.44 17.55 14.53
CA GLY A 171 -16.22 16.37 14.19
C GLY A 171 -15.71 15.03 14.74
N LEU A 172 -16.62 14.22 15.29
CA LEU A 172 -16.38 12.82 15.64
C LEU A 172 -15.70 12.05 14.48
N ARG A 173 -14.46 11.62 14.67
CA ARG A 173 -13.75 10.71 13.76
C ARG A 173 -14.43 9.34 13.77
N ALA A 174 -15.47 9.18 12.97
CA ALA A 174 -16.18 7.94 12.81
C ALA A 174 -15.48 7.10 11.73
N ARG A 175 -14.98 5.94 12.15
CA ARG A 175 -14.33 4.97 11.26
C ARG A 175 -15.30 4.55 10.15
N LEU A 176 -14.90 4.69 8.88
CA LEU A 176 -15.69 4.22 7.75
C LEU A 176 -15.47 2.73 7.55
N HIS A 177 -16.54 1.95 7.65
CA HIS A 177 -16.54 0.54 7.31
C HIS A 177 -16.92 0.35 5.83
N ILE A 178 -16.32 -0.67 5.22
CA ILE A 178 -16.59 -1.11 3.86
C ILE A 178 -16.93 -2.58 3.90
N GLN A 179 -18.07 -2.95 3.32
CA GLN A 179 -18.39 -4.33 2.99
C GLN A 179 -18.33 -4.45 1.47
N SER A 180 -17.37 -5.20 0.95
CA SER A 180 -17.11 -5.26 -0.48
C SER A 180 -16.73 -6.64 -0.95
N LYS A 181 -17.01 -6.87 -2.23
CA LYS A 181 -16.51 -7.98 -3.02
C LYS A 181 -15.38 -7.43 -3.89
N ARG A 182 -14.23 -8.08 -3.82
CA ARG A 182 -13.00 -7.67 -4.50
C ARG A 182 -12.54 -8.78 -5.43
N ARG A 183 -11.95 -8.39 -6.55
CA ARG A 183 -11.18 -9.32 -7.39
C ARG A 183 -9.76 -9.43 -6.87
N ALA A 184 -9.17 -10.61 -7.04
CA ALA A 184 -7.77 -10.82 -6.77
C ALA A 184 -6.94 -10.11 -7.84
N TYR A 185 -5.86 -9.44 -7.46
CA TYR A 185 -4.85 -9.02 -8.42
C TYR A 185 -3.45 -9.01 -7.80
N PHE A 186 -2.44 -9.17 -8.65
CA PHE A 186 -1.05 -9.21 -8.26
C PHE A 186 -0.21 -8.36 -9.21
N ASP A 187 0.50 -7.39 -8.64
CA ASP A 187 1.38 -6.47 -9.34
C ASP A 187 2.83 -6.78 -9.00
N PHE A 188 3.67 -6.90 -10.03
CA PHE A 188 5.09 -7.15 -9.87
C PHE A 188 5.91 -6.46 -10.96
N VAL A 189 7.20 -6.29 -10.69
CA VAL A 189 8.15 -5.71 -11.64
C VAL A 189 9.33 -6.64 -11.87
N MET A 190 9.84 -6.67 -13.09
CA MET A 190 11.04 -7.44 -13.42
C MET A 190 11.92 -6.70 -14.44
N PRO A 191 13.25 -6.95 -14.45
CA PRO A 191 14.15 -6.31 -15.41
C PRO A 191 13.84 -6.72 -16.85
N TRP A 192 13.78 -5.73 -17.74
CA TRP A 192 13.56 -5.89 -19.18
C TRP A 192 14.78 -5.40 -19.97
N ARG A 193 15.17 -6.12 -21.03
CA ARG A 193 16.36 -5.83 -21.86
C ARG A 193 16.16 -6.35 -23.29
N PRO A 194 15.49 -5.61 -24.18
CA PRO A 194 14.99 -6.12 -25.46
C PRO A 194 16.08 -6.68 -26.40
N GLN A 195 17.37 -6.31 -26.23
CA GLN A 195 18.40 -6.49 -27.25
C GLN A 195 19.43 -7.62 -27.02
N SER A 196 19.27 -8.47 -26.01
CA SER A 196 20.23 -9.58 -25.82
C SER A 196 19.49 -10.91 -25.73
N GLY A 197 19.91 -11.93 -26.49
CA GLY A 197 19.37 -13.30 -26.45
C GLY A 197 19.32 -13.94 -25.05
N ARG A 198 19.90 -13.28 -24.03
CA ARG A 198 19.76 -13.58 -22.59
C ARG A 198 18.36 -13.31 -22.00
N ASN A 199 17.43 -12.72 -22.76
CA ASN A 199 16.07 -12.44 -22.32
C ASN A 199 15.04 -13.50 -22.68
N TYR A 200 15.45 -14.57 -23.37
CA TYR A 200 14.56 -15.62 -23.81
C TYR A 200 13.65 -16.17 -22.69
N PRO A 201 14.14 -16.50 -21.48
CA PRO A 201 13.27 -17.03 -20.42
C PRO A 201 12.23 -16.04 -19.91
N ARG A 202 12.50 -14.72 -19.98
CA ARG A 202 11.56 -13.68 -19.54
C ARG A 202 10.48 -13.42 -20.57
N ALA A 203 10.85 -13.40 -21.85
CA ALA A 203 9.89 -13.28 -22.93
C ALA A 203 9.00 -14.53 -22.99
N GLU A 204 9.57 -15.73 -22.84
CA GLU A 204 8.80 -16.97 -22.71
C GLU A 204 7.90 -16.95 -21.48
N PHE A 205 8.39 -16.48 -20.33
CA PHE A 205 7.58 -16.32 -19.13
C PHE A 205 6.37 -15.41 -19.37
N LEU A 206 6.56 -14.21 -19.94
CA LEU A 206 5.44 -13.30 -20.22
C LEU A 206 4.43 -13.90 -21.20
N LYS A 207 4.90 -14.58 -22.26
CA LYS A 207 4.03 -15.29 -23.20
C LYS A 207 3.24 -16.40 -22.50
N ALA A 208 3.91 -17.24 -21.73
CA ALA A 208 3.26 -18.33 -20.99
C ALA A 208 2.28 -17.79 -19.94
N LEU A 209 2.58 -16.63 -19.36
CA LEU A 209 1.71 -15.93 -18.42
C LEU A 209 0.43 -15.47 -19.10
N GLU A 210 0.53 -14.87 -20.29
CA GLU A 210 -0.61 -14.46 -21.11
C GLU A 210 -1.48 -15.66 -21.50
N TYR A 211 -0.89 -16.72 -22.06
CA TYR A 211 -1.62 -17.92 -22.46
C TYR A 211 -2.25 -18.66 -21.27
N GLY A 212 -1.50 -18.82 -20.17
CA GLY A 212 -1.98 -19.47 -18.97
C GLY A 212 -3.10 -18.68 -18.30
N ALA A 213 -3.00 -17.34 -18.31
CA ALA A 213 -4.03 -16.46 -17.77
C ALA A 213 -5.33 -16.53 -18.56
N GLU A 214 -5.26 -16.54 -19.88
CA GLU A 214 -6.45 -16.66 -20.74
C GLU A 214 -7.23 -17.95 -20.44
N GLY A 215 -6.53 -19.09 -20.33
CA GLY A 215 -7.14 -20.37 -20.00
C GLY A 215 -7.73 -20.44 -18.58
N ALA A 216 -7.14 -19.72 -17.63
CA ALA A 216 -7.57 -19.70 -16.22
C ALA A 216 -8.60 -18.60 -15.88
N GLY A 217 -9.02 -17.79 -16.86
CA GLY A 217 -9.96 -16.68 -16.62
C GLY A 217 -9.33 -15.49 -15.88
N TYR A 218 -8.05 -15.22 -16.15
CA TYR A 218 -7.31 -14.07 -15.65
C TYR A 218 -6.99 -13.09 -16.78
N ALA A 219 -6.85 -11.81 -16.44
CA ALA A 219 -6.37 -10.77 -17.34
C ALA A 219 -4.93 -10.39 -16.99
N VAL A 220 -4.08 -10.28 -17.99
CA VAL A 220 -2.70 -9.81 -17.85
C VAL A 220 -2.58 -8.43 -18.49
N THR A 221 -1.97 -7.51 -17.76
CA THR A 221 -1.55 -6.21 -18.29
C THR A 221 -0.05 -6.09 -18.15
N VAL A 222 0.63 -5.82 -19.25
CA VAL A 222 2.09 -5.67 -19.31
C VAL A 222 2.41 -4.24 -19.68
N TRP A 223 3.19 -3.55 -18.85
CA TRP A 223 3.66 -2.19 -19.09
C TRP A 223 5.19 -2.15 -19.09
N VAL A 224 5.79 -1.68 -20.18
CA VAL A 224 7.25 -1.57 -20.30
C VAL A 224 7.68 -0.14 -20.02
N SER A 225 8.53 0.03 -19.00
CA SER A 225 9.17 1.31 -18.68
C SER A 225 10.37 1.54 -19.57
N GLU A 226 10.42 2.71 -20.21
CA GLU A 226 11.67 3.22 -20.78
C GLU A 226 12.60 3.75 -19.68
N ARG A 227 13.89 3.82 -20.04
CA ARG A 227 14.97 4.33 -19.20
C ARG A 227 14.79 5.80 -18.77
N ASN A 228 13.90 6.53 -19.43
CA ASN A 228 13.62 7.96 -19.20
C ASN A 228 12.14 8.24 -18.83
N GLY A 229 11.39 7.22 -18.38
CA GLY A 229 10.00 7.41 -17.93
C GLY A 229 8.94 7.51 -19.04
N GLY A 230 9.31 7.32 -20.31
CA GLY A 230 8.35 7.01 -21.37
C GLY A 230 7.78 5.60 -21.19
N GLY A 231 6.49 5.41 -21.42
CA GLY A 231 5.86 4.09 -21.44
C GLY A 231 5.76 3.58 -22.87
N LEU A 232 6.24 2.35 -23.13
CA LEU A 232 6.28 1.76 -24.48
C LEU A 232 4.98 1.03 -24.88
N GLY A 233 3.86 1.46 -24.30
CA GLY A 233 2.56 0.84 -24.49
C GLY A 233 2.19 -0.14 -23.37
N SER A 234 0.90 -0.44 -23.30
CA SER A 234 0.35 -1.50 -22.47
C SER A 234 -0.22 -2.58 -23.38
N LEU A 235 0.16 -3.83 -23.15
CA LEU A 235 -0.50 -4.98 -23.76
C LEU A 235 -1.48 -5.54 -22.74
N GLN A 236 -2.75 -5.66 -23.12
CA GLN A 236 -3.81 -6.19 -22.28
C GLN A 236 -4.46 -7.39 -22.96
N LEU A 237 -4.41 -8.55 -22.31
CA LEU A 237 -4.96 -9.80 -22.85
C LEU A 237 -5.58 -10.66 -21.72
N PRO A 238 -6.83 -11.14 -21.88
CA PRO A 238 -7.84 -10.68 -22.84
C PRO A 238 -8.32 -9.24 -22.52
N PRO A 239 -8.95 -8.54 -23.49
CA PRO A 239 -9.56 -7.23 -23.23
C PRO A 239 -10.65 -7.37 -22.16
N VAL A 240 -10.52 -6.63 -21.06
CA VAL A 240 -11.53 -6.66 -19.99
C VAL A 240 -12.74 -5.82 -20.42
N PRO A 241 -13.98 -6.32 -20.26
CA PRO A 241 -15.18 -5.55 -20.58
C PRO A 241 -15.19 -4.25 -19.78
N VAL A 242 -15.25 -3.09 -20.43
CA VAL A 242 -15.35 -1.80 -19.72
C VAL A 242 -16.82 -1.47 -19.47
N PRO A 243 -17.24 -1.02 -18.27
CA PRO A 243 -16.46 -0.94 -17.01
C PRO A 243 -16.66 -2.17 -16.11
N TRP A 244 -15.59 -2.92 -15.82
CA TRP A 244 -15.60 -4.04 -14.85
C TRP A 244 -14.88 -3.62 -13.55
N PRO A 245 -15.57 -3.43 -12.41
CA PRO A 245 -14.99 -2.78 -11.21
C PRO A 245 -14.17 -3.73 -10.32
N VAL A 246 -12.92 -3.40 -9.96
CA VAL A 246 -12.07 -4.25 -9.08
C VAL A 246 -12.70 -4.48 -7.71
N GLU A 247 -13.40 -3.49 -7.18
CA GLU A 247 -14.09 -3.57 -5.89
C GLU A 247 -15.46 -2.92 -6.00
N TYR A 248 -16.50 -3.67 -5.64
CA TYR A 248 -17.84 -3.15 -5.46
C TYR A 248 -18.38 -3.53 -4.09
N GLY A 249 -19.20 -2.66 -3.52
CA GLY A 249 -19.74 -2.89 -2.20
C GLY A 249 -20.38 -1.66 -1.59
N ALA A 250 -20.76 -1.79 -0.33
CA ALA A 250 -21.37 -0.73 0.45
C ALA A 250 -20.37 -0.11 1.42
N THR A 251 -20.57 1.17 1.73
CA THR A 251 -19.74 1.89 2.71
C THR A 251 -20.62 2.58 3.76
N SER A 252 -20.26 2.46 5.03
CA SER A 252 -21.06 2.98 6.14
C SER A 252 -20.19 3.34 7.34
N LYS A 253 -20.54 4.42 8.05
CA LYS A 253 -19.93 4.76 9.35
C LYS A 253 -20.29 3.74 10.44
N PHE A 254 -21.43 3.08 10.29
CA PHE A 254 -21.89 2.05 11.21
C PHE A 254 -21.85 0.71 10.48
N LYS A 255 -21.02 -0.22 10.99
CA LYS A 255 -20.91 -1.58 10.46
C LYS A 255 -22.28 -2.26 10.32
N LEU A 256 -23.17 -2.05 11.30
CA LEU A 256 -24.52 -2.61 11.33
C LEU A 256 -25.41 -2.17 10.15
N LEU A 257 -25.17 -0.98 9.59
CA LEU A 257 -25.96 -0.45 8.47
C LEU A 257 -25.43 -0.88 7.09
N LEU A 258 -24.31 -1.59 7.01
CA LEU A 258 -23.74 -2.02 5.73
C LEU A 258 -24.71 -2.89 4.90
N PRO A 259 -25.39 -3.90 5.49
CA PRO A 259 -26.29 -4.76 4.72
C PRO A 259 -27.53 -4.04 4.15
N LEU A 260 -27.87 -2.85 4.67
CA LEU A 260 -29.02 -2.05 4.23
C LEU A 260 -28.67 -1.08 3.10
N LYS A 261 -27.38 -0.90 2.81
CA LYS A 261 -26.92 0.05 1.80
C LYS A 261 -26.77 -0.64 0.46
N ARG A 262 -27.03 0.11 -0.61
CA ARG A 262 -26.79 -0.37 -1.98
C ARG A 262 -25.30 -0.44 -2.24
N ASP A 263 -24.90 -1.50 -2.93
CA ASP A 263 -23.55 -1.63 -3.45
C ASP A 263 -23.28 -0.55 -4.50
N ARG A 264 -22.05 -0.04 -4.49
CA ARG A 264 -21.51 0.89 -5.46
C ARG A 264 -20.11 0.46 -5.85
N VAL A 265 -19.63 0.94 -6.99
CA VAL A 265 -18.23 0.80 -7.36
C VAL A 265 -17.41 1.58 -6.33
N ILE A 266 -16.55 0.87 -5.60
CA ILE A 266 -15.61 1.45 -4.63
C ILE A 266 -14.28 1.71 -5.32
N ARG A 267 -13.87 0.78 -6.18
CA ARG A 267 -12.64 0.88 -6.96
C ARG A 267 -12.90 0.39 -8.38
N GLU A 268 -12.65 1.27 -9.34
CA GLU A 268 -12.66 0.92 -10.76
C GLU A 268 -11.46 0.04 -11.11
N ALA A 269 -11.57 -0.75 -12.17
CA ALA A 269 -10.41 -1.43 -12.70
C ALA A 269 -9.36 -0.41 -13.14
N THR A 270 -8.12 -0.69 -12.76
CA THR A 270 -6.94 0.06 -13.23
C THR A 270 -6.42 -0.53 -14.54
N LEU A 271 -7.14 -1.48 -15.14
CA LEU A 271 -6.84 -2.08 -16.42
C LEU A 271 -7.01 -1.02 -17.52
N GLY A 272 -5.92 -0.66 -18.19
CA GLY A 272 -5.86 0.46 -19.13
C GLY A 272 -5.54 1.83 -18.51
N VAL A 273 -5.38 1.90 -17.17
CA VAL A 273 -4.82 3.07 -16.49
C VAL A 273 -3.31 2.90 -16.41
N ASP A 274 -2.56 3.98 -16.64
CA ASP A 274 -1.11 3.95 -16.67
C ASP A 274 -0.50 3.26 -15.43
N MET A 275 0.05 2.06 -15.61
CA MET A 275 0.72 1.29 -14.55
C MET A 275 2.19 1.71 -14.40
N HIS A 276 2.42 3.02 -14.32
CA HIS A 276 3.76 3.53 -14.08
C HIS A 276 4.30 2.98 -12.75
N LEU A 277 5.56 2.57 -12.76
CA LEU A 277 6.25 2.13 -11.55
C LEU A 277 6.16 3.19 -10.43
N ASP A 278 6.15 4.47 -10.79
CA ASP A 278 5.97 5.59 -9.87
C ASP A 278 4.72 5.51 -8.99
N ASN A 279 3.67 4.86 -9.46
CA ASN A 279 2.43 4.69 -8.69
C ASN A 279 2.60 3.76 -7.50
N TYR A 280 3.66 2.94 -7.49
CA TYR A 280 3.99 2.00 -6.41
C TYR A 280 5.09 2.55 -5.49
N MET A 281 5.92 3.46 -5.99
CA MET A 281 7.09 3.98 -5.28
C MET A 281 6.70 5.15 -4.38
N ARG A 282 7.17 5.15 -3.12
CA ARG A 282 6.85 6.23 -2.17
C ARG A 282 7.47 7.57 -2.56
N ASP A 283 8.73 7.62 -3.02
CA ASP A 283 9.36 8.86 -3.52
C ASP A 283 10.32 8.67 -4.73
N ARG A 284 10.15 7.60 -5.56
CA ARG A 284 11.08 7.19 -6.66
C ARG A 284 12.48 6.75 -6.20
N ASN A 285 12.51 5.97 -5.12
CA ASN A 285 13.67 5.85 -4.23
C ASN A 285 14.55 4.63 -4.42
N CYS A 286 14.32 3.85 -5.47
CA CYS A 286 15.18 2.73 -5.80
C CYS A 286 15.89 3.07 -7.11
N PRO A 287 17.13 3.62 -7.05
CA PRO A 287 17.85 4.08 -8.23
C PRO A 287 17.94 2.99 -9.30
N LEU A 288 18.15 1.72 -8.91
CA LEU A 288 18.21 0.63 -9.87
C LEU A 288 16.91 0.46 -10.66
N LEU A 289 15.76 0.55 -10.00
CA LEU A 289 14.47 0.45 -10.68
C LEU A 289 14.18 1.70 -11.53
N ALA A 290 14.53 2.89 -11.04
CA ALA A 290 14.29 4.16 -11.73
C ALA A 290 15.13 4.33 -13.01
N HIS A 291 16.37 3.80 -13.03
CA HIS A 291 17.30 3.97 -14.16
C HIS A 291 17.42 2.72 -15.06
N SER A 292 16.68 1.66 -14.75
CA SER A 292 16.67 0.44 -15.55
C SER A 292 15.43 0.37 -16.43
N GLN A 293 15.55 -0.30 -17.57
CA GLN A 293 14.38 -0.79 -18.29
C GLN A 293 13.77 -1.93 -17.49
N VAL A 294 12.49 -1.79 -17.15
CA VAL A 294 11.72 -2.75 -16.38
C VAL A 294 10.38 -2.97 -17.04
N VAL A 295 9.76 -4.11 -16.74
CA VAL A 295 8.38 -4.38 -17.09
C VAL A 295 7.57 -4.54 -15.81
N VAL A 296 6.49 -3.78 -15.71
CA VAL A 296 5.49 -3.87 -14.65
C VAL A 296 4.35 -4.72 -15.19
N VAL A 297 4.02 -5.77 -14.46
CA VAL A 297 2.99 -6.73 -14.85
C VAL A 297 1.92 -6.73 -13.78
N ARG A 298 0.67 -6.66 -14.21
CA ARG A 298 -0.50 -6.94 -13.38
C ARG A 298 -1.18 -8.18 -13.90
N ILE A 299 -1.53 -9.07 -12.99
CA ILE A 299 -2.46 -10.16 -13.25
C ILE A 299 -3.68 -9.94 -12.38
N GLU A 300 -4.85 -10.02 -12.97
CA GLU A 300 -6.12 -9.79 -12.30
C GLU A 300 -7.09 -10.93 -12.56
N ALA A 301 -7.70 -11.48 -11.52
CA ALA A 301 -8.75 -12.48 -11.68
C ALA A 301 -10.00 -11.83 -12.26
N MET A 302 -10.67 -12.47 -13.23
CA MET A 302 -11.91 -11.92 -13.82
C MET A 302 -13.15 -12.16 -12.95
N PHE A 303 -12.97 -12.90 -11.86
CA PHE A 303 -14.00 -13.31 -10.91
C PHE A 303 -13.68 -12.82 -9.48
N LEU A 304 -14.64 -12.94 -8.57
CA LEU A 304 -14.64 -12.29 -7.25
C LEU A 304 -14.33 -13.26 -6.10
N THR A 305 -13.74 -14.42 -6.42
CA THR A 305 -13.38 -15.42 -5.42
C THR A 305 -11.93 -15.24 -4.99
N GLU A 306 -11.58 -15.91 -3.90
CA GLU A 306 -10.21 -15.99 -3.42
C GLU A 306 -9.37 -16.84 -4.36
N VAL A 307 -8.19 -16.31 -4.70
CA VAL A 307 -7.24 -16.92 -5.62
C VAL A 307 -5.83 -16.57 -5.20
N ARG A 308 -4.97 -17.58 -5.12
CA ARG A 308 -3.52 -17.43 -4.88
C ARG A 308 -2.79 -17.09 -6.17
N LEU A 309 -2.92 -15.85 -6.62
CA LEU A 309 -2.27 -15.38 -7.85
C LEU A 309 -0.74 -15.45 -7.76
N ASP A 310 -0.16 -15.26 -6.57
CA ASP A 310 1.26 -15.48 -6.30
C ASP A 310 1.73 -16.91 -6.66
N GLN A 311 0.95 -17.92 -6.27
CA GLN A 311 1.23 -19.32 -6.60
C GLN A 311 1.11 -19.57 -8.11
N PHE A 312 0.07 -19.02 -8.74
CA PHE A 312 -0.11 -19.11 -10.18
C PHE A 312 1.08 -18.53 -10.95
N VAL A 313 1.52 -17.31 -10.60
CA VAL A 313 2.70 -16.67 -11.22
C VAL A 313 3.96 -17.49 -10.99
N ALA A 314 4.13 -17.99 -9.76
CA ALA A 314 5.27 -18.83 -9.40
C ALA A 314 5.31 -20.06 -10.30
N ARG A 315 4.23 -20.84 -10.39
CA ARG A 315 4.16 -22.05 -11.22
C ARG A 315 4.55 -21.77 -12.67
N ILE A 316 4.05 -20.70 -13.28
CA ILE A 316 4.39 -20.33 -14.65
C ILE A 316 5.88 -19.94 -14.76
N ALA A 317 6.40 -19.15 -13.83
CA ALA A 317 7.82 -18.80 -13.78
C ALA A 317 8.72 -20.05 -13.68
N PHE A 318 8.35 -21.05 -12.87
CA PHE A 318 9.06 -22.31 -12.77
C PHE A 318 8.95 -23.13 -14.06
N ALA A 319 7.75 -23.25 -14.64
CA ALA A 319 7.51 -24.01 -15.85
C ALA A 319 8.29 -23.47 -17.08
N THR A 320 8.48 -22.15 -17.17
CA THR A 320 9.25 -21.51 -18.25
C THR A 320 10.75 -21.46 -18.01
N GLY A 321 11.25 -22.03 -16.90
CA GLY A 321 12.68 -22.02 -16.58
C GLY A 321 13.19 -20.66 -16.13
N LEU A 322 12.32 -19.79 -15.60
CA LEU A 322 12.74 -18.59 -14.88
C LEU A 322 13.31 -18.91 -13.50
N CYS A 323 13.05 -20.13 -13.01
CA CYS A 323 13.50 -20.66 -11.73
C CYS A 323 15.02 -20.76 -11.60
N ASP A 324 15.49 -20.55 -10.37
CA ASP A 324 16.87 -20.76 -9.91
C ASP A 324 17.96 -20.08 -10.73
N LYS A 325 17.62 -18.99 -11.42
CA LYS A 325 18.63 -18.11 -12.02
C LYS A 325 19.64 -17.62 -10.99
N PHE A 326 19.19 -17.49 -9.74
CA PHE A 326 20.01 -17.16 -8.59
C PHE A 326 19.71 -18.13 -7.47
N SER A 327 20.72 -18.88 -7.02
CA SER A 327 20.56 -19.75 -5.85
C SER A 327 20.22 -18.90 -4.62
N GLU A 328 19.42 -19.47 -3.72
CA GLU A 328 19.11 -18.85 -2.42
C GLU A 328 20.39 -18.45 -1.68
N THR A 329 21.39 -19.34 -1.68
CA THR A 329 22.71 -19.09 -1.09
C THR A 329 23.41 -17.89 -1.72
N SER A 330 23.35 -17.71 -3.04
CA SER A 330 24.00 -16.59 -3.73
C SER A 330 23.31 -15.26 -3.46
N ILE A 331 21.97 -15.22 -3.47
CA ILE A 331 21.21 -14.00 -3.14
C ILE A 331 21.47 -13.61 -1.69
N LYS A 332 21.32 -14.57 -0.76
CA LYS A 332 21.55 -14.34 0.67
C LYS A 332 22.95 -13.82 0.95
N ALA A 333 23.98 -14.44 0.36
CA ALA A 333 25.36 -14.03 0.55
C ALA A 333 25.62 -12.61 0.04
N LEU A 334 25.18 -12.28 -1.18
CA LEU A 334 25.37 -10.94 -1.76
C LEU A 334 24.59 -9.86 -1.03
N THR A 335 23.34 -10.14 -0.64
CA THR A 335 22.54 -9.19 0.14
C THR A 335 23.13 -8.99 1.53
N ARG A 336 23.67 -10.03 2.15
CA ARG A 336 24.39 -9.94 3.44
C ARG A 336 25.64 -9.08 3.33
N GLU A 337 26.48 -9.33 2.34
CA GLU A 337 27.69 -8.55 2.08
C GLU A 337 27.33 -7.08 1.87
N TRP A 338 26.34 -6.80 1.01
CA TRP A 338 25.83 -5.46 0.77
C TRP A 338 25.33 -4.76 2.04
N LEU A 339 24.56 -5.45 2.88
CA LEU A 339 24.07 -4.90 4.14
C LEU A 339 25.20 -4.65 5.14
N ALA A 340 26.25 -5.47 5.13
CA ALA A 340 27.43 -5.27 5.97
C ALA A 340 28.26 -4.06 5.50
N GLU A 341 28.50 -3.92 4.21
CA GLU A 341 29.22 -2.77 3.61
C GLU A 341 28.54 -1.42 3.89
N ASN A 342 27.21 -1.43 4.03
CA ASN A 342 26.43 -0.23 4.32
C ASN A 342 26.17 0.00 5.82
N ASP A 343 26.82 -0.76 6.71
CA ASP A 343 26.62 -0.73 8.17
C ASP A 343 25.16 -0.94 8.59
N LEU A 344 24.48 -1.90 7.96
CA LEU A 344 23.07 -2.24 8.22
C LEU A 344 22.89 -3.63 8.84
N GLY A 345 23.96 -4.40 9.00
CA GLY A 345 23.90 -5.77 9.56
C GLY A 345 23.39 -5.84 11.00
N HIS A 346 23.37 -4.71 11.73
CA HIS A 346 22.93 -4.63 13.11
C HIS A 346 21.40 -4.49 13.29
N LEU A 347 20.63 -4.40 12.21
CA LEU A 347 19.19 -4.13 12.30
C LEU A 347 18.39 -5.35 12.84
N PRO A 348 17.38 -5.14 13.73
CA PRO A 348 16.73 -6.21 14.49
C PRO A 348 16.05 -7.34 13.69
N GLY A 349 15.70 -7.12 12.42
CA GLY A 349 15.15 -8.17 11.54
C GLY A 349 16.19 -8.79 10.60
N ILE A 350 17.28 -8.07 10.33
CA ILE A 350 18.36 -8.52 9.46
C ILE A 350 19.20 -9.57 10.16
N GLN A 351 19.43 -9.43 11.46
CA GLN A 351 20.20 -10.39 12.25
C GLN A 351 19.65 -11.83 12.18
N GLN A 352 18.33 -12.01 12.18
CA GLN A 352 17.72 -13.33 12.02
C GLN A 352 18.00 -13.94 10.64
N TYR A 353 17.98 -13.12 9.59
CA TYR A 353 18.35 -13.54 8.23
C TYR A 353 19.86 -13.78 8.07
N LEU A 354 20.68 -13.04 8.81
CA LEU A 354 22.14 -13.17 8.79
C LEU A 354 22.65 -14.39 9.57
N TRP A 355 21.97 -14.74 10.66
CA TRP A 355 22.42 -15.77 11.59
C TRP A 355 21.58 -17.04 11.58
N ALA A 356 20.49 -17.09 10.81
CA ALA A 356 19.95 -18.38 10.41
C ALA A 356 21.14 -19.19 9.89
N PRO A 357 21.55 -20.29 10.55
CA PRO A 357 22.56 -21.16 9.99
C PRO A 357 22.11 -21.45 8.56
N ASN A 358 23.05 -21.71 7.65
CA ASN A 358 22.66 -22.44 6.45
C ASN A 358 22.13 -23.78 7.01
N GLU A 359 20.84 -23.83 7.37
CA GLU A 359 20.09 -25.05 7.54
C GLU A 359 20.47 -25.80 6.29
N ARG A 360 21.27 -26.85 6.49
CA ARG A 360 21.84 -27.61 5.40
C ARG A 360 20.65 -27.88 4.50
N GLU A 361 20.71 -27.38 3.26
CA GLU A 361 19.79 -27.83 2.22
C GLU A 361 19.70 -29.34 2.43
N PRO A 362 18.52 -29.91 2.71
CA PRO A 362 18.41 -31.32 2.97
C PRO A 362 19.19 -32.02 1.85
N ALA A 363 20.19 -32.83 2.23
CA ALA A 363 21.17 -33.38 1.30
C ALA A 363 20.54 -34.36 0.29
N GLU A 364 19.23 -34.55 0.36
CA GLU A 364 18.46 -35.35 -0.57
C GLU A 364 17.85 -34.45 -1.65
N PRO A 365 17.98 -34.83 -2.93
CA PRO A 365 17.34 -34.11 -4.02
C PRO A 365 15.85 -34.02 -3.72
N VAL A 366 15.31 -32.85 -4.05
CA VAL A 366 13.91 -32.43 -3.95
C VAL A 366 13.01 -33.31 -4.84
N GLN A 367 12.92 -34.60 -4.56
CA GLN A 367 11.93 -35.50 -5.15
C GLN A 367 10.61 -35.38 -4.39
N ASP A 368 10.67 -35.18 -3.06
CA ASP A 368 9.47 -35.04 -2.24
C ASP A 368 8.74 -33.70 -2.44
N LEU A 369 9.40 -32.57 -2.72
CA LEU A 369 8.65 -31.35 -3.08
C LEU A 369 8.12 -31.40 -4.52
N GLN A 370 8.75 -32.13 -5.44
CA GLN A 370 8.12 -32.41 -6.74
C GLN A 370 6.88 -33.30 -6.56
N GLN A 371 6.90 -34.21 -5.58
CA GLN A 371 5.78 -35.09 -5.28
C GLN A 371 4.65 -34.35 -4.54
N ILE A 372 4.96 -33.46 -3.60
CA ILE A 372 4.00 -32.52 -2.99
C ILE A 372 3.47 -31.53 -4.03
N GLU A 373 4.31 -31.03 -4.95
CA GLU A 373 3.86 -30.20 -6.08
C GLU A 373 2.96 -31.00 -7.04
N ASN A 374 3.19 -32.29 -7.25
CA ASN A 374 2.32 -33.12 -8.08
C ASN A 374 0.99 -33.45 -7.39
N ASP A 375 1.01 -33.69 -6.07
CA ASP A 375 -0.16 -34.09 -5.29
C ASP A 375 -1.07 -32.89 -4.93
N GLU A 376 -0.51 -31.72 -4.64
CA GLU A 376 -1.27 -30.50 -4.30
C GLU A 376 -1.79 -29.74 -5.53
N PHE A 377 -1.26 -30.05 -6.73
CA PHE A 377 -1.57 -29.36 -8.00
C PHE A 377 -2.08 -30.26 -9.14
N SER A 378 -2.51 -31.49 -8.84
CA SER A 378 -3.03 -32.45 -9.83
C SER A 378 -4.19 -31.91 -10.67
N ASP A 379 -5.08 -31.10 -10.11
CA ASP A 379 -6.27 -30.60 -10.83
C ASP A 379 -5.96 -29.42 -11.80
N ASP A 380 -4.81 -28.75 -11.63
CA ASP A 380 -4.37 -27.63 -12.49
C ASP A 380 -3.27 -28.04 -13.50
N PHE A 381 -2.83 -29.31 -13.45
CA PHE A 381 -1.68 -29.84 -14.21
C PHE A 381 -1.92 -29.82 -15.72
N GLU A 382 -3.18 -29.90 -16.15
CA GLU A 382 -3.59 -29.86 -17.55
C GLU A 382 -3.21 -28.53 -18.24
N ILE A 383 -3.17 -27.42 -17.51
CA ILE A 383 -2.76 -26.10 -18.04
C ILE A 383 -1.26 -26.07 -18.33
N VAL A 384 -0.44 -26.61 -17.42
CA VAL A 384 1.04 -26.63 -17.57
C VAL A 384 1.47 -27.63 -18.64
N GLU A 385 0.82 -28.78 -18.73
CA GLU A 385 1.06 -29.74 -19.81
C GLU A 385 0.63 -29.20 -21.17
N ASN A 386 -0.48 -28.45 -21.26
CA ASN A 386 -0.88 -27.78 -22.51
C ASN A 386 0.13 -26.70 -22.96
N VAL A 387 0.73 -25.96 -22.03
CA VAL A 387 1.81 -25.02 -22.36
C VAL A 387 3.08 -25.75 -22.81
N ARG A 388 3.43 -26.88 -22.18
CA ARG A 388 4.60 -27.70 -22.58
C ARG A 388 4.38 -28.49 -23.87
N SER A 389 3.16 -28.95 -24.14
CA SER A 389 2.83 -29.72 -25.35
C SER A 389 2.72 -28.80 -26.58
N ASN A 390 2.20 -27.58 -26.42
CA ASN A 390 2.25 -26.54 -27.46
C ASN A 390 3.68 -26.08 -27.80
N ARG A 391 4.66 -26.31 -26.91
CA ARG A 391 6.08 -26.09 -27.18
C ARG A 391 6.63 -26.97 -28.30
N LYS A 392 5.95 -28.08 -28.66
CA LYS A 392 6.33 -28.96 -29.78
C LYS A 392 5.69 -28.56 -31.12
N PHE A 393 4.79 -27.58 -31.16
CA PHE A 393 4.05 -27.21 -32.38
C PHE A 393 4.31 -25.78 -32.89
N GLY A 394 5.15 -24.99 -32.22
CA GLY A 394 5.53 -23.66 -32.68
C GLY A 394 6.79 -23.67 -33.53
N ASP A 395 6.65 -23.68 -34.86
CA ASP A 395 7.70 -23.24 -35.76
C ASP A 395 8.14 -21.82 -35.34
N PRO A 396 9.43 -21.58 -34.99
CA PRO A 396 9.91 -20.28 -34.51
C PRO A 396 9.75 -19.13 -35.52
N THR A 397 9.28 -19.41 -36.74
CA THR A 397 9.02 -18.41 -37.78
C THR A 397 7.66 -17.70 -37.68
N ASN A 398 6.76 -18.11 -36.77
CA ASN A 398 5.40 -17.55 -36.68
C ASN A 398 5.15 -16.67 -35.43
N SER A 399 6.16 -15.95 -34.94
CA SER A 399 6.13 -15.10 -33.73
C SER A 399 5.59 -13.67 -33.93
N ARG A 400 4.67 -13.45 -34.87
CA ARG A 400 4.21 -12.11 -35.30
C ARG A 400 3.54 -11.22 -34.24
N GLY A 401 3.32 -11.69 -33.02
CA GLY A 401 2.72 -10.90 -31.93
C GLY A 401 3.69 -9.95 -31.20
N PHE A 402 4.98 -10.29 -31.14
CA PHE A 402 5.99 -9.49 -30.43
C PHE A 402 6.95 -8.75 -31.38
N ASP A 403 7.08 -9.20 -32.62
CA ASP A 403 7.91 -8.53 -33.63
C ASP A 403 7.32 -7.18 -34.08
N SER A 404 6.01 -6.96 -33.89
CA SER A 404 5.35 -5.67 -34.16
C SER A 404 5.73 -4.56 -33.18
N LEU A 405 6.26 -4.90 -32.00
CA LEU A 405 6.91 -3.93 -31.10
C LEU A 405 8.35 -3.60 -31.55
N GLY A 406 8.92 -4.37 -32.49
CA GLY A 406 10.23 -4.14 -33.10
C GLY A 406 10.17 -3.40 -34.44
N GLU A 407 9.06 -3.49 -35.19
CA GLU A 407 8.89 -2.88 -36.52
C GLU A 407 8.26 -1.46 -36.50
N LEU A 408 7.96 -0.92 -35.31
CA LEU A 408 7.67 0.52 -35.10
C LEU A 408 8.90 1.27 -34.54
N TRP A 409 10.10 0.87 -34.98
CA TRP A 409 11.38 1.52 -34.68
C TRP A 409 12.18 1.83 -35.93
#